data_AF-A0A352JW30-F1
#
_entry.id   AF-A0A352JW30-F1
#
_cell.length_a   1.000
_cell.length_b   1.000
_cell.length_c   1.000
_cell.angle_alpha   90.00
_cell.angle_beta   90.00
_cell.angle_gamma   90.00
#
_symmetry.space_group_name_H-M   'P 1'
#
loop_
_entity.id
_entity.type
_entity.pdbx_description
1 polymer ?
#
loop_
_entity_poly.entity_id
_entity_poly.type
_entity_poly.pdbx_seq_one_letter_code
_entity_poly.pdbx_strand_id
1 'polypeptide(L)'
;MKIQRINISRYALTITVVGAFIIAGCSSNKSPTSPNNNPPAHSTRYHTVNIQNFAFSPASLPIAMGDTVVWTNNDSAPHTVTSNSGTELQSAQFTPGQTFQHIFPAAGGFAYHCIVHPSMMGSVTVQ
;
A
#
# COMPACT_ATOMS: atom_id res chain seq x y z
N MET A 1 -7.24 39.10 6.06
CA MET A 1 -6.08 38.24 5.77
C MET A 1 -5.70 38.47 4.31
N LYS A 2 -4.50 38.99 4.05
CA LYS A 2 -4.07 39.50 2.74
C LYS A 2 -3.90 38.36 1.73
N ILE A 3 -4.55 38.48 0.58
CA ILE A 3 -4.32 37.66 -0.61
C ILE A 3 -3.16 38.29 -1.37
N GLN A 4 -2.10 37.54 -1.67
CA GLN A 4 -1.15 37.90 -2.72
C GLN A 4 -0.86 36.67 -3.59
N ARG A 5 -1.32 36.75 -4.83
CA ARG A 5 -0.91 35.91 -5.96
C ARG A 5 0.34 36.56 -6.56
N ILE A 6 1.39 35.77 -6.86
CA ILE A 6 2.61 36.29 -7.50
C ILE A 6 2.95 35.47 -8.76
N ASN A 7 2.65 36.11 -9.89
CA ASN A 7 3.41 36.30 -11.15
C ASN A 7 4.18 35.15 -11.83
N ILE A 8 3.53 34.65 -12.88
CA ILE A 8 4.03 34.44 -14.26
C ILE A 8 5.30 35.24 -14.65
N SER A 9 6.29 34.54 -15.21
CA SER A 9 7.30 35.15 -16.10
C SER A 9 7.49 34.30 -17.36
N ARG A 10 7.23 34.94 -18.50
CA ARG A 10 7.41 34.45 -19.86
C ARG A 10 8.87 34.66 -20.27
N TYR A 11 9.50 33.68 -20.91
CA TYR A 11 10.59 33.95 -21.85
C TYR A 11 10.46 33.02 -23.04
N ALA A 12 10.18 33.61 -24.19
CA ALA A 12 10.27 32.99 -25.50
C ALA A 12 11.62 33.39 -26.11
N LEU A 13 12.32 32.48 -26.79
CA LEU A 13 13.14 32.84 -27.95
C LEU A 13 13.46 31.59 -28.78
N THR A 14 13.02 31.62 -30.03
CA THR A 14 13.37 30.70 -31.12
C THR A 14 14.73 31.06 -31.71
N ILE A 15 15.56 30.06 -32.04
CA ILE A 15 16.71 30.21 -32.94
C ILE A 15 16.69 29.03 -33.92
N THR A 16 16.64 29.33 -35.21
CA THR A 16 16.80 28.40 -36.34
C THR A 16 18.13 28.72 -37.02
N VAL A 17 19.03 27.75 -37.20
CA VAL A 17 20.00 27.73 -38.32
C VAL A 17 20.29 26.28 -38.72
N VAL A 18 20.28 26.06 -40.04
CA VAL A 18 20.54 24.82 -40.79
C VAL A 18 22.04 24.53 -40.89
N GLY A 19 22.41 23.24 -40.85
CA GLY A 19 23.75 22.78 -41.25
C GLY A 19 23.75 21.29 -41.54
N ALA A 20 23.81 20.91 -42.83
CA ALA A 20 23.99 19.54 -43.27
C ALA A 20 25.48 19.16 -43.16
N PHE A 21 25.78 18.08 -42.45
CA PHE A 21 27.05 17.34 -42.52
C PHE A 21 26.74 15.84 -42.57
N ILE A 22 27.11 15.22 -43.69
CA ILE A 22 27.13 13.78 -43.88
C ILE A 22 28.43 13.24 -43.30
N ILE A 23 28.35 12.32 -42.34
CA ILE A 23 29.42 11.33 -42.10
C ILE A 23 28.75 10.00 -41.76
N ALA A 24 29.05 9.00 -42.58
CA ALA A 24 28.76 7.60 -42.33
C ALA A 24 29.61 7.12 -41.15
N GLY A 25 28.97 6.43 -40.20
CA GLY A 25 29.64 5.75 -39.11
C GLY A 25 28.70 4.77 -38.43
N CYS A 26 28.74 3.50 -38.83
CA CYS A 26 28.12 2.42 -38.07
C CYS A 26 28.90 2.24 -36.77
N SER A 27 28.41 2.82 -35.68
CA SER A 27 28.88 2.48 -34.34
C SER A 27 27.79 1.69 -33.64
N SER A 28 28.05 0.39 -33.45
CA SER A 28 27.26 -0.48 -32.59
C SER A 28 27.39 0.01 -31.15
N ASN A 29 26.56 0.97 -30.76
CA ASN A 29 26.44 1.37 -29.35
C ASN A 29 25.73 0.25 -28.60
N LYS A 30 26.53 -0.70 -28.11
CA LYS A 30 26.14 -1.67 -27.10
C LYS A 30 25.81 -0.85 -25.84
N SER A 31 24.52 -0.59 -25.60
CA SER A 31 24.07 0.00 -24.34
C SER A 31 24.67 -0.78 -23.18
N PRO A 32 25.26 -0.13 -22.16
CA PRO A 32 25.62 -0.83 -20.95
C PRO A 32 24.31 -1.25 -20.27
N THR A 33 23.96 -2.52 -20.35
CA THR A 33 22.95 -3.13 -19.47
C THR A 33 23.51 -3.10 -18.07
N SER A 34 23.27 -2.00 -17.35
CA SER A 34 23.39 -1.99 -15.90
C SER A 34 22.35 -2.98 -15.37
N PRO A 35 22.71 -3.94 -14.49
CA PRO A 35 21.72 -4.76 -13.82
C PRO A 35 20.85 -3.82 -13.00
N ASN A 36 19.60 -3.64 -13.43
CA ASN A 36 18.63 -2.89 -12.65
C ASN A 36 18.33 -3.70 -11.39
N ASN A 37 19.05 -3.42 -10.30
CA ASN A 37 18.84 -4.01 -8.98
C ASN A 37 17.58 -3.47 -8.29
N ASN A 38 16.67 -2.80 -9.01
CA ASN A 38 15.40 -2.41 -8.42
C ASN A 38 14.54 -3.68 -8.26
N PRO A 39 14.14 -4.05 -7.04
CA PRO A 39 13.18 -5.13 -6.85
C PRO A 39 11.96 -4.88 -7.73
N PRO A 40 11.32 -5.92 -8.29
CA PRO A 40 10.06 -5.75 -9.00
C PRO A 40 9.12 -4.90 -8.15
N ALA A 41 8.62 -3.80 -8.70
CA ALA A 41 7.65 -2.96 -7.99
C ALA A 41 6.45 -3.85 -7.62
N HIS A 42 6.32 -4.18 -6.33
CA HIS A 42 5.18 -4.94 -5.85
C HIS A 42 3.96 -4.01 -5.84
N SER A 43 2.98 -4.28 -6.69
CA SER A 43 1.71 -3.56 -6.67
C SER A 43 0.94 -3.95 -5.42
N THR A 44 0.76 -3.00 -4.49
CA THR A 44 -0.07 -3.18 -3.28
C THR A 44 -1.43 -3.78 -3.63
N ARG A 45 -1.75 -4.93 -3.03
CA ARG A 45 -3.07 -5.55 -3.13
C ARG A 45 -3.89 -5.25 -1.87
N TYR A 46 -5.20 -5.30 -2.03
CA TYR A 46 -6.16 -5.22 -0.93
C TYR A 46 -6.75 -6.60 -0.68
N HIS A 47 -6.79 -6.99 0.59
CA HIS A 47 -7.43 -8.22 1.06
C HIS A 47 -8.52 -7.88 2.06
N THR A 48 -9.60 -8.66 2.07
CA THR A 48 -10.74 -8.40 2.95
C THR A 48 -10.86 -9.48 4.02
N VAL A 49 -11.11 -9.06 5.26
CA VAL A 49 -11.57 -9.91 6.36
C VAL A 49 -12.95 -9.43 6.79
N ASN A 50 -13.96 -10.26 6.59
CA ASN A 50 -15.31 -9.97 7.05
C ASN A 50 -15.45 -10.38 8.52
N ILE A 51 -16.07 -9.51 9.32
CA ILE A 51 -16.47 -9.84 10.69
C ILE A 51 -17.96 -10.11 10.68
N GLN A 52 -18.35 -11.34 10.99
CA GLN A 52 -19.74 -11.78 11.05
C GLN A 52 -19.85 -12.99 11.98
N ASN A 53 -21.00 -13.17 12.62
CA ASN A 53 -21.25 -14.29 13.54
C ASN A 53 -20.17 -14.42 14.63
N PHE A 54 -19.70 -13.29 15.16
CA PHE A 54 -18.60 -13.25 16.15
C PHE A 54 -17.35 -14.02 15.66
N ALA A 55 -16.97 -13.85 14.40
CA ALA A 55 -15.77 -14.46 13.83
C ALA A 55 -15.11 -13.57 12.77
N PHE A 56 -13.79 -13.68 12.64
CA PHE A 56 -13.03 -13.14 11.51
C PHE A 56 -13.04 -14.15 10.35
N SER A 57 -13.36 -13.71 9.14
CA SER A 57 -13.43 -14.56 7.94
C SER A 57 -12.71 -13.93 6.74
N PRO A 58 -11.61 -14.53 6.24
CA PRO A 58 -10.99 -15.75 6.75
C PRO A 58 -10.32 -15.52 8.12
N ALA A 59 -10.25 -16.57 8.94
CA ALA A 59 -9.55 -16.50 10.22
C ALA A 59 -8.02 -16.50 10.06
N SER A 60 -7.49 -17.07 8.96
CA SER A 60 -6.08 -17.03 8.62
C SER A 60 -5.92 -16.52 7.19
N LEU A 61 -5.11 -15.47 7.02
CA LEU A 61 -4.98 -14.76 5.76
C LEU A 61 -3.49 -14.65 5.35
N PRO A 62 -3.04 -15.40 4.32
CA PRO A 62 -1.73 -15.19 3.72
C PRO A 62 -1.73 -14.01 2.74
N ILE A 63 -0.75 -13.11 2.86
CA ILE A 63 -0.58 -11.94 1.99
C ILE A 63 0.90 -11.71 1.66
N ALA A 64 1.18 -10.82 0.70
CA ALA A 64 2.55 -10.41 0.39
C ALA A 64 2.94 -9.13 1.14
N MET A 65 4.23 -8.92 1.39
CA MET A 65 4.74 -7.66 1.96
C MET A 65 4.29 -6.43 1.16
N GLY A 66 3.77 -5.42 1.85
CA GLY A 66 3.24 -4.19 1.29
C GLY A 66 1.77 -4.23 0.91
N ASP A 67 1.08 -5.36 1.14
CA ASP A 67 -0.37 -5.46 0.97
C ASP A 67 -1.14 -4.77 2.11
N THR A 68 -2.39 -4.40 1.80
CA THR A 68 -3.35 -3.87 2.77
C THR A 68 -4.40 -4.92 3.11
N VAL A 69 -4.71 -5.07 4.39
CA VAL A 69 -5.88 -5.82 4.84
C VAL A 69 -6.95 -4.85 5.32
N VAL A 70 -8.20 -5.10 4.91
CA VAL A 70 -9.39 -4.35 5.29
C VAL A 70 -10.32 -5.27 6.06
N TRP A 71 -10.57 -4.95 7.32
CA TRP A 71 -11.57 -5.61 8.14
C TRP A 71 -12.89 -4.84 8.02
N THR A 72 -13.97 -5.55 7.71
CA THR A 72 -15.32 -4.96 7.59
C THR A 72 -16.23 -5.58 8.62
N ASN A 73 -16.86 -4.76 9.45
CA ASN A 73 -17.85 -5.23 10.42
C ASN A 73 -19.22 -5.42 9.77
N ASN A 74 -19.53 -6.65 9.39
CA ASN A 74 -20.86 -7.05 8.91
C ASN A 74 -21.72 -7.68 10.01
N ASP A 75 -21.24 -7.67 11.25
CA ASP A 75 -21.97 -8.12 12.43
C ASP A 75 -22.85 -6.99 12.97
N SER A 76 -23.73 -7.33 13.92
CA SER A 76 -24.54 -6.38 14.68
C SER A 76 -23.80 -5.81 15.90
N ALA A 77 -22.79 -6.54 16.40
CA ALA A 77 -21.97 -6.14 17.53
C ALA A 77 -20.77 -5.29 17.09
N PRO A 78 -20.26 -4.39 17.94
CA PRO A 78 -19.01 -3.69 17.67
C PRO A 78 -17.80 -4.59 17.92
N HIS A 79 -16.72 -4.36 17.18
CA HIS A 79 -15.51 -5.19 17.24
C HIS A 79 -14.22 -4.36 17.22
N THR A 80 -13.11 -5.02 17.55
CA THR A 80 -11.74 -4.49 17.38
C THR A 80 -10.88 -5.49 16.62
N VAL A 81 -9.74 -5.02 16.11
CA VAL A 81 -8.61 -5.82 15.63
C VAL A 81 -7.42 -5.44 16.48
N THR A 82 -6.99 -6.35 17.36
CA THR A 82 -5.98 -6.08 18.39
C THR A 82 -4.91 -7.16 18.39
N SER A 83 -3.66 -6.77 18.23
CA SER A 83 -2.50 -7.67 18.31
C SER A 83 -2.50 -8.50 19.60
N ASN A 84 -2.22 -9.80 19.46
CA ASN A 84 -1.99 -10.67 20.61
C ASN A 84 -0.64 -10.38 21.27
N SER A 85 0.34 -9.91 20.49
CA SER A 85 1.65 -9.48 20.95
C SER A 85 2.10 -8.23 20.18
N GLY A 86 2.82 -7.34 20.87
CA GLY A 86 3.22 -6.05 20.31
C GLY A 86 2.03 -5.09 20.14
N THR A 87 2.21 -4.08 19.28
CA THR A 87 1.25 -2.97 19.10
C THR A 87 0.94 -2.68 17.63
N GLU A 88 1.21 -3.63 16.73
CA GLU A 88 1.06 -3.43 15.28
C GLU A 88 -0.41 -3.19 14.88
N LEU A 89 -1.31 -3.99 15.44
CA LEU A 89 -2.76 -3.89 15.23
C LEU A 89 -3.41 -3.34 16.50
N GLN A 90 -3.87 -2.10 16.44
CA GLN A 90 -4.58 -1.42 17.53
C GLN A 90 -5.72 -0.58 16.98
N SER A 91 -6.75 -1.24 16.43
CA SER A 91 -7.92 -0.50 15.96
C SER A 91 -8.66 0.15 17.13
N ALA A 92 -9.30 1.29 16.87
CA ALA A 92 -10.44 1.69 17.69
C ALA A 92 -11.57 0.66 17.54
N GLN A 93 -12.57 0.70 18.42
CA GLN A 93 -13.79 -0.08 18.24
C GLN A 93 -14.55 0.45 17.01
N PHE A 94 -14.99 -0.46 16.14
CA PHE A 94 -15.74 -0.12 14.94
C PHE A 94 -17.08 -0.88 14.88
N THR A 95 -18.14 -0.14 14.59
CA THR A 95 -19.55 -0.57 14.65
C THR A 95 -20.02 -1.18 13.32
N PRO A 96 -21.25 -1.73 13.24
CA PRO A 96 -21.75 -2.32 11.99
C PRO A 96 -21.60 -1.39 10.79
N GLY A 97 -21.11 -1.94 9.67
CA GLY A 97 -20.82 -1.24 8.42
C GLY A 97 -19.51 -0.47 8.38
N GLN A 98 -18.79 -0.34 9.51
CA GLN A 98 -17.50 0.35 9.54
C GLN A 98 -16.34 -0.60 9.19
N THR A 99 -15.21 0.00 8.80
CA THR A 99 -14.00 -0.71 8.42
C THR A 99 -12.78 -0.25 9.21
N PHE A 100 -11.81 -1.15 9.32
CA PHE A 100 -10.44 -0.87 9.76
C PHE A 100 -9.49 -1.38 8.68
N GLN A 101 -8.38 -0.67 8.43
CA GLN A 101 -7.40 -1.07 7.42
C GLN A 101 -5.96 -0.93 7.94
N HIS A 102 -5.09 -1.84 7.50
CA HIS A 102 -3.68 -1.84 7.87
C HIS A 102 -2.81 -2.34 6.70
N ILE A 103 -1.69 -1.65 6.46
CA ILE A 103 -0.67 -2.04 5.48
C ILE A 103 0.39 -2.84 6.22
N PHE A 104 0.80 -3.99 5.68
CA PHE A 104 1.81 -4.85 6.29
C PHE A 104 3.17 -4.70 5.58
N PRO A 105 4.09 -3.84 6.04
CA PRO A 105 5.33 -3.55 5.30
C PRO A 105 6.42 -4.61 5.45
N ALA A 106 6.29 -5.55 6.39
CA ALA A 106 7.32 -6.52 6.73
C ALA A 106 6.76 -7.93 6.83
N ALA A 107 7.56 -8.91 6.41
CA ALA A 107 7.25 -10.33 6.57
C ALA A 107 7.12 -10.71 8.05
N GLY A 108 6.23 -11.65 8.35
CA GLY A 108 5.97 -12.08 9.72
C GLY A 108 4.58 -12.67 9.93
N GLY A 109 4.36 -13.18 11.15
CA GLY A 109 3.06 -13.65 11.61
C GLY A 109 2.42 -12.65 12.57
N PHE A 110 1.20 -12.23 12.28
CA PHE A 110 0.47 -11.22 13.03
C PHE A 110 -0.83 -11.84 13.55
N ALA A 111 -0.77 -12.42 14.75
CA ALA A 111 -1.94 -12.95 15.44
C ALA A 111 -2.68 -11.83 16.19
N TYR A 112 -4.01 -11.83 16.14
CA TYR A 112 -4.85 -10.81 16.73
C TYR A 112 -6.17 -11.38 17.28
N HIS A 113 -6.84 -10.59 18.11
CA HIS A 113 -8.14 -10.89 18.69
C HIS A 113 -9.04 -9.65 18.71
N CYS A 114 -10.32 -9.87 19.00
CA CYS A 114 -11.25 -8.81 19.38
C CYS A 114 -11.24 -8.66 20.91
N ILE A 115 -11.02 -7.45 21.43
CA ILE A 115 -11.02 -7.20 22.89
C ILE A 115 -12.43 -7.38 23.48
N VAL A 116 -13.47 -7.01 22.72
CA VAL A 116 -14.87 -7.12 23.16
C VAL A 116 -15.30 -8.58 23.26
N HIS A 117 -14.79 -9.43 22.36
CA HIS A 117 -15.13 -10.85 22.27
C HIS A 117 -13.84 -11.69 22.17
N PRO A 118 -13.16 -11.99 23.31
CA PRO A 118 -11.81 -12.55 23.30
C PRO A 118 -11.65 -13.93 22.66
N SER A 119 -12.75 -14.66 22.39
CA SER A 119 -12.73 -15.91 21.63
C SER A 119 -12.55 -15.71 20.12
N MET A 120 -12.76 -14.48 19.62
CA MET A 120 -12.54 -14.14 18.22
C MET A 120 -11.05 -14.01 17.96
N MET A 121 -10.50 -14.96 17.22
CA MET A 121 -9.08 -15.03 16.90
C MET A 121 -8.88 -14.97 15.39
N GLY A 122 -7.86 -14.26 14.96
CA GLY A 122 -7.42 -14.22 13.57
C GLY A 122 -5.91 -14.11 13.43
N SER A 123 -5.41 -14.35 12.23
CA SER A 123 -4.00 -14.19 11.90
C SER A 123 -3.78 -13.72 10.47
N VAL A 124 -2.80 -12.83 10.28
CA VAL A 124 -2.24 -12.52 8.96
C VAL A 124 -0.82 -13.09 8.89
N THR A 125 -0.50 -13.80 7.81
CA THR A 125 0.85 -14.28 7.52
C THR A 125 1.39 -13.54 6.31
N VAL A 126 2.47 -12.79 6.49
CA VAL A 126 3.08 -11.95 5.45
C VAL A 126 4.36 -12.61 4.96
N GLN A 127 4.46 -12.78 3.64
CA GLN A 127 5.59 -13.43 2.95
C GLN A 127 6.20 -12.53 1.88
#